data_AF-A0A7S0Q753-F1
#
_entry.id   AF-A0A7S0Q753-F1
#
_cell.length_a   1.000
_cell.length_b   1.000
_cell.length_c   1.000
_cell.angle_alpha   90.00
_cell.angle_beta   90.00
_cell.angle_gamma   90.00
#
_symmetry.space_group_name_H-M   'P 1'
#
loop_
_entity.id
_entity.type
_entity.pdbx_description
1 polymer ?
#
loop_
_entity_poly.entity_id
_entity_poly.type
_entity_poly.pdbx_seq_one_letter_code
_entity_poly.pdbx_strand_id
1 'polypeptide(L)'
;MWKQDPYLKLEDPLLAEPQPRRRLWRALMIGGTVMAVAGVVVVVVDGVHVSAPHEDTSIPLPIQGAAQEAPWTGPRLRIINGCESDPLWIAGFAVASPIFKEDAKLAAGESVDVPIPAEGLASTRFWPKWGCDASGQQCAIGQSGGPGESCSALGCAPPVDSKFEATFGCLPGTKECAHNPSAPTEALGPVDWWDVSQVDGWTLPYRVDVKGPCAAPRTIDCSRLALSQCPSAEALGDYGKQSLQLHDPANKGAVVGCFSPCGKLTFSNWGQGFPNTPESEQARDYCCPTPPISPEACSSGPIVKSEYVRAVHKLCPSVYAYAYDDGVGLSTCPAGTGYEVTFYCPA
;
A
#
# COMPACT_ATOMS: atom_id res chain seq x y z
N MET A 1 8.12 -9.33 -3.81
CA MET A 1 9.45 -8.81 -3.39
C MET A 1 9.31 -7.33 -3.08
N TRP A 2 8.49 -7.02 -2.08
CA TRP A 2 8.38 -5.69 -1.47
C TRP A 2 8.69 -5.88 0.01
N LYS A 3 9.94 -6.23 0.26
CA LYS A 3 10.55 -6.16 1.59
C LYS A 3 11.10 -4.74 1.65
N GLN A 4 10.59 -3.93 2.58
CA GLN A 4 11.07 -2.60 2.97
C GLN A 4 12.05 -1.97 1.98
N ASP A 5 11.56 -1.00 1.22
CA ASP A 5 12.37 -0.13 0.36
C ASP A 5 13.64 0.34 1.13
N PRO A 6 14.85 -0.14 0.79
CA PRO A 6 16.07 0.24 1.49
C PRO A 6 16.45 1.72 1.26
N TYR A 7 15.71 2.47 0.44
CA TYR A 7 15.98 3.86 0.11
C TYR A 7 15.41 4.90 1.09
N LEU A 8 14.76 4.48 2.18
CA LEU A 8 14.45 5.38 3.31
C LEU A 8 15.67 5.73 4.19
N LYS A 9 16.88 5.24 3.84
CA LYS A 9 18.14 5.65 4.48
C LYS A 9 18.91 6.66 3.62
N LEU A 10 18.38 7.87 3.49
CA LEU A 10 19.22 9.04 3.24
C LEU A 10 19.48 9.70 4.59
N GLU A 11 20.49 9.20 5.30
CA GLU A 11 21.04 9.86 6.48
C GLU A 11 21.72 11.16 6.03
N ASP A 12 21.25 12.29 6.53
CA ASP A 12 21.89 13.60 6.40
C ASP A 12 23.25 13.56 7.14
N PRO A 13 24.40 13.72 6.46
CA PRO A 13 25.71 13.45 7.05
C PRO A 13 26.23 14.55 8.01
N LEU A 14 25.40 15.48 8.49
CA LEU A 14 25.89 16.65 9.24
C LEU A 14 25.66 16.66 10.76
N LEU A 15 25.14 15.62 11.39
CA LEU A 15 24.98 15.59 12.86
C LEU A 15 25.36 14.24 13.49
N ALA A 16 26.65 13.92 13.51
CA ALA A 16 27.17 12.80 14.30
C ALA A 16 28.02 13.32 15.48
N GLU A 17 27.41 13.41 16.68
CA GLU A 17 28.16 13.46 17.94
C GLU A 17 28.35 12.04 18.53
N PRO A 18 29.45 11.76 19.26
CA PRO A 18 29.86 10.40 19.58
C PRO A 18 29.21 9.88 20.88
N GLN A 19 28.63 8.67 20.84
CA GLN A 19 28.16 7.95 22.03
C GLN A 19 29.15 6.84 22.48
N PRO A 20 29.29 6.59 23.81
CA PRO A 20 30.37 5.78 24.36
C PRO A 20 30.04 4.27 24.47
N ARG A 21 31.11 3.47 24.47
CA ARG A 21 31.17 2.00 24.49
C ARG A 21 30.37 1.36 25.62
N ARG A 22 29.52 0.37 25.29
CA ARG A 22 28.90 -0.57 26.25
C ARG A 22 29.53 -1.97 26.18
N ARG A 23 29.70 -2.54 27.37
CA ARG A 23 30.35 -3.82 27.69
C ARG A 23 29.46 -5.02 27.38
N LEU A 24 30.06 -6.07 26.84
CA LEU A 24 29.48 -7.39 26.59
C LEU A 24 29.17 -8.14 27.89
N TRP A 25 27.96 -8.70 27.98
CA TRP A 25 27.63 -9.81 28.88
C TRP A 25 27.10 -10.98 28.04
N ARG A 26 27.71 -12.16 28.22
CA ARG A 26 27.29 -13.43 27.64
C ARG A 26 26.25 -14.07 28.56
N ALA A 27 25.10 -14.50 28.02
CA ALA A 27 24.15 -15.36 28.71
C ALA A 27 24.30 -16.81 28.24
N LEU A 28 24.33 -17.73 29.21
CA LEU A 28 24.36 -19.18 29.05
C LEU A 28 22.98 -19.70 28.59
N MET A 29 22.99 -20.63 27.63
CA MET A 29 21.84 -21.45 27.24
C MET A 29 21.79 -22.72 28.11
N ILE A 30 20.63 -23.05 28.68
CA ILE A 30 20.32 -24.38 29.21
C ILE A 30 19.01 -24.84 28.56
N GLY A 31 19.09 -25.95 27.81
CA GLY A 31 17.96 -26.57 27.14
C GLY A 31 17.10 -27.42 28.08
N GLY A 32 15.80 -27.44 27.78
CA GLY A 32 14.81 -28.31 28.42
C GLY A 32 13.93 -28.96 27.36
N THR A 33 13.99 -30.29 27.31
CA THR A 33 13.28 -31.18 26.39
C THR A 33 11.79 -31.26 26.73
N VAL A 34 10.91 -31.18 25.72
CA VAL A 34 9.45 -31.38 25.83
C VAL A 34 9.12 -32.83 25.50
N MET A 35 8.45 -33.55 26.40
CA MET A 35 7.76 -34.81 26.10
C MET A 35 6.30 -34.52 25.74
N ALA A 36 5.87 -34.93 24.55
CA ALA A 36 4.47 -34.92 24.12
C ALA A 36 3.81 -36.26 24.45
N VAL A 37 2.69 -36.22 25.16
CA VAL A 37 1.81 -37.38 25.42
C VAL A 37 0.65 -37.30 24.43
N ALA A 38 0.51 -38.32 23.58
CA ALA A 38 -0.60 -38.46 22.65
C ALA A 38 -1.85 -38.98 23.37
N GLY A 39 -2.89 -38.15 23.48
CA GLY A 39 -4.22 -38.55 23.93
C GLY A 39 -5.13 -38.81 22.73
N VAL A 40 -5.58 -40.06 22.57
CA VAL A 40 -6.58 -40.47 21.59
C VAL A 40 -7.96 -40.08 22.11
N VAL A 41 -8.69 -39.25 21.37
CA VAL A 41 -10.12 -38.96 21.63
C VAL A 41 -10.96 -39.80 20.69
N VAL A 42 -11.76 -40.69 21.28
CA VAL A 42 -12.78 -41.50 20.58
C VAL A 42 -14.04 -40.66 20.44
N VAL A 43 -14.52 -40.53 19.20
CA VAL A 43 -15.77 -39.83 18.85
C VAL A 43 -16.93 -40.83 18.94
N VAL A 44 -17.99 -40.46 19.66
CA VAL A 44 -19.31 -41.09 19.56
C VAL A 44 -20.27 -40.03 19.05
N VAL A 45 -20.85 -40.24 17.85
CA VAL A 45 -21.93 -39.41 17.30
C VAL A 45 -23.18 -40.27 17.24
N ASP A 46 -24.19 -39.90 18.01
CA ASP A 46 -25.52 -40.51 17.95
C ASP A 46 -26.24 -40.12 16.67
N GLY A 47 -26.95 -41.10 16.10
CA GLY A 47 -27.61 -41.02 14.81
C GLY A 47 -28.83 -40.09 14.81
N VAL A 48 -28.89 -39.23 13.79
CA VAL A 48 -30.11 -38.54 13.37
C VAL A 48 -30.47 -39.03 11.97
N HIS A 49 -31.67 -39.57 11.83
CA HIS A 49 -32.29 -39.89 10.55
C HIS A 49 -32.58 -38.60 9.77
N VAL A 50 -31.98 -38.46 8.60
CA VAL A 50 -32.33 -37.45 7.60
C VAL A 50 -32.84 -38.16 6.37
N SER A 51 -34.11 -37.89 6.03
CA SER A 51 -34.81 -38.41 4.85
C SER A 51 -34.13 -37.97 3.55
N ALA A 52 -34.09 -38.87 2.57
CA ALA A 52 -33.54 -38.63 1.24
C ALA A 52 -34.30 -37.51 0.50
N PRO A 53 -33.60 -36.62 -0.25
CA PRO A 53 -34.26 -35.72 -1.19
C PRO A 53 -34.51 -36.44 -2.53
N HIS A 54 -35.61 -36.05 -3.17
CA HIS A 54 -36.03 -36.48 -4.50
C HIS A 54 -34.93 -36.26 -5.56
N GLU A 55 -34.69 -37.28 -6.39
CA GLU A 55 -33.94 -37.16 -7.64
C GLU A 55 -34.71 -36.26 -8.62
N ASP A 56 -34.16 -35.08 -8.89
CA ASP A 56 -34.57 -34.23 -10.01
C ASP A 56 -33.64 -34.52 -11.20
N THR A 57 -34.14 -35.27 -12.18
CA THR A 57 -33.40 -35.69 -13.39
C THR A 57 -33.39 -34.60 -14.46
N SER A 58 -33.11 -33.34 -14.09
CA SER A 58 -32.83 -32.30 -15.07
C SER A 58 -31.34 -32.33 -15.44
N ILE A 59 -31.05 -32.69 -16.68
CA ILE A 59 -29.71 -32.62 -17.28
C ILE A 59 -29.15 -31.19 -17.09
N PRO A 60 -27.97 -31.00 -16.46
CA PRO A 60 -27.36 -29.68 -16.39
C PRO A 60 -26.99 -29.27 -17.81
N LEU A 61 -27.57 -28.17 -18.27
CA LEU A 61 -27.08 -27.48 -19.47
C LEU A 61 -25.58 -27.18 -19.26
N PRO A 62 -24.74 -27.34 -20.29
CA PRO A 62 -23.32 -27.01 -20.17
C PRO A 62 -23.21 -25.55 -19.74
N ILE A 63 -22.49 -25.32 -18.64
CA ILE A 63 -22.09 -24.00 -18.18
C ILE A 63 -21.41 -23.34 -19.39
N GLN A 64 -22.10 -22.38 -20.02
CA GLN A 64 -21.52 -21.56 -21.06
C GLN A 64 -20.29 -20.89 -20.43
N GLY A 65 -19.12 -21.23 -20.95
CA GLY A 65 -17.85 -20.73 -20.45
C GLY A 65 -17.90 -19.21 -20.37
N ALA A 66 -17.43 -18.66 -19.25
CA ALA A 66 -17.23 -17.23 -19.10
C ALA A 66 -16.53 -16.72 -20.36
N ALA A 67 -17.18 -15.83 -21.10
CA ALA A 67 -16.60 -15.24 -22.30
C ALA A 67 -15.25 -14.64 -21.91
N GLN A 68 -14.18 -15.18 -22.51
CA GLN A 68 -12.83 -14.71 -22.27
C GLN A 68 -12.75 -13.27 -22.78
N GLU A 69 -12.58 -12.32 -21.88
CA GLU A 69 -12.60 -10.90 -22.21
C GLU A 69 -11.50 -10.57 -23.23
N ALA A 70 -11.80 -9.68 -24.17
CA ALA A 70 -10.85 -9.30 -25.20
C ALA A 70 -9.62 -8.61 -24.58
N PRO A 71 -8.42 -8.77 -25.19
CA PRO A 71 -7.23 -8.03 -24.80
C PRO A 71 -7.48 -6.52 -24.81
N TRP A 72 -6.95 -5.82 -23.80
CA TRP A 72 -6.97 -4.36 -23.75
C TRP A 72 -5.97 -3.76 -24.76
N THR A 73 -6.37 -2.68 -25.44
CA THR A 73 -5.55 -2.02 -26.47
C THR A 73 -5.23 -0.56 -26.15
N GLY A 74 -5.66 -0.06 -24.99
CA GLY A 74 -5.39 1.31 -24.55
C GLY A 74 -4.10 1.43 -23.74
N PRO A 75 -3.88 2.57 -23.05
CA PRO A 75 -2.72 2.75 -22.18
C PRO A 75 -2.72 1.72 -21.04
N ARG A 76 -1.53 1.28 -20.63
CA ARG A 76 -1.38 0.35 -19.51
C ARG A 76 -1.73 1.02 -18.17
N LEU A 77 -1.44 2.31 -18.02
CA LEU A 77 -1.82 3.09 -16.86
C LEU A 77 -2.32 4.47 -17.30
N ARG A 78 -3.53 4.80 -16.86
CA ARG A 78 -4.14 6.13 -16.97
C ARG A 78 -4.49 6.64 -15.59
N ILE A 79 -4.04 7.85 -15.27
CA ILE A 79 -4.37 8.54 -14.02
C ILE A 79 -5.30 9.69 -14.32
N ILE A 80 -6.41 9.78 -13.60
CA ILE A 80 -7.55 10.67 -13.86
C ILE A 80 -7.77 11.55 -12.63
N ASN A 81 -7.98 12.85 -12.86
CA ASN A 81 -8.48 13.77 -11.86
C ASN A 81 -10.02 13.69 -11.80
N GLY A 82 -10.54 13.05 -10.77
CA GLY A 82 -11.96 12.91 -10.48
C GLY A 82 -12.56 14.05 -9.65
N CYS A 83 -11.80 15.10 -9.32
CA CYS A 83 -12.34 16.30 -8.69
C CYS A 83 -13.37 16.98 -9.59
N GLU A 84 -14.38 17.63 -8.99
CA GLU A 84 -15.39 18.40 -9.73
C GLU A 84 -14.82 19.71 -10.31
N SER A 85 -13.91 20.37 -9.59
CA SER A 85 -13.36 21.68 -9.96
C SER A 85 -11.86 21.79 -9.82
N ASP A 86 -11.28 21.17 -8.79
CA ASP A 86 -9.90 21.49 -8.42
C ASP A 86 -8.90 20.70 -9.25
N PRO A 87 -7.75 21.30 -9.59
CA PRO A 87 -6.67 20.57 -10.20
C PRO A 87 -5.99 19.62 -9.20
N LEU A 88 -5.46 18.52 -9.73
CA LEU A 88 -4.53 17.64 -9.03
C LEU A 88 -3.16 17.71 -9.71
N TRP A 89 -2.12 17.41 -8.94
CA TRP A 89 -0.78 17.17 -9.47
C TRP A 89 -0.41 15.73 -9.17
N ILE A 90 0.04 15.01 -10.18
CA ILE A 90 0.44 13.62 -10.01
C ILE A 90 1.95 13.58 -9.81
N ALA A 91 2.34 13.08 -8.64
CA ALA A 91 3.73 12.75 -8.35
C ALA A 91 3.92 11.24 -8.48
N GLY A 92 5.14 10.83 -8.79
CA GLY A 92 5.45 9.42 -8.89
C GLY A 92 6.92 9.12 -8.75
N PHE A 93 7.21 7.83 -8.82
CA PHE A 93 8.57 7.33 -8.74
C PHE A 93 8.65 6.02 -9.50
N ALA A 94 9.77 5.82 -10.17
CA ALA A 94 10.21 4.53 -10.68
C ALA A 94 11.72 4.40 -10.50
N VAL A 95 12.18 3.17 -10.23
CA VAL A 95 13.61 2.92 -10.04
C VAL A 95 14.41 3.09 -11.34
N ALA A 96 13.77 2.85 -12.49
CA ALA A 96 14.40 2.97 -13.80
C ALA A 96 13.77 4.13 -14.61
N SER A 97 14.54 5.22 -14.76
CA SER A 97 14.20 6.44 -15.53
C SER A 97 13.02 7.25 -14.95
N PRO A 98 12.98 8.59 -15.13
CA PRO A 98 11.71 9.30 -15.05
C PRO A 98 10.77 8.70 -16.10
N ILE A 99 9.62 8.21 -15.64
CA ILE A 99 8.62 7.52 -16.45
C ILE A 99 7.51 8.46 -16.90
N PHE A 100 7.39 9.64 -16.30
CA PHE A 100 6.50 10.71 -16.74
C PHE A 100 7.04 12.05 -16.22
N LYS A 101 6.41 13.15 -16.63
CA LYS A 101 6.71 14.46 -16.07
C LYS A 101 6.21 14.50 -14.63
N GLU A 102 7.15 14.52 -13.68
CA GLU A 102 6.82 14.76 -12.27
C GLU A 102 5.96 16.01 -12.11
N ASP A 103 5.03 15.95 -11.16
CA ASP A 103 4.05 16.99 -10.88
C ASP A 103 3.20 17.35 -12.11
N ALA A 104 2.76 16.31 -12.84
CA ALA A 104 1.83 16.48 -13.95
C ALA A 104 0.51 17.07 -13.44
N LYS A 105 0.26 18.33 -13.77
CA LYS A 105 -1.00 19.01 -13.46
C LYS A 105 -2.13 18.47 -14.33
N LEU A 106 -3.23 18.07 -13.70
CA LEU A 106 -4.48 17.67 -14.33
C LEU A 106 -5.59 18.61 -13.86
N ALA A 107 -6.24 19.32 -14.78
CA ALA A 107 -7.50 19.99 -14.46
C ALA A 107 -8.60 18.98 -14.12
N ALA A 108 -9.72 19.44 -13.57
CA ALA A 108 -10.86 18.58 -13.25
C ALA A 108 -11.32 17.78 -14.49
N GLY A 109 -11.44 16.46 -14.34
CA GLY A 109 -11.81 15.53 -15.41
C GLY A 109 -10.70 15.21 -16.41
N GLU A 110 -9.52 15.86 -16.33
CA GLU A 110 -8.38 15.51 -17.19
C GLU A 110 -7.68 14.24 -16.72
N SER A 111 -6.91 13.64 -17.64
CA SER A 111 -6.13 12.45 -17.39
C SER A 111 -4.74 12.52 -18.02
N VAL A 112 -3.80 11.77 -17.45
CA VAL A 112 -2.49 11.49 -18.05
C VAL A 112 -2.32 9.99 -18.25
N ASP A 113 -1.81 9.62 -19.42
CA ASP A 113 -1.39 8.25 -19.71
C ASP A 113 0.09 8.13 -19.38
N VAL A 114 0.43 7.24 -18.45
CA VAL A 114 1.83 6.99 -18.07
C VAL A 114 2.45 6.06 -19.12
N PRO A 115 3.56 6.43 -19.77
CA PRO A 115 4.17 5.64 -20.84
C PRO A 115 4.93 4.43 -20.27
N ILE A 116 4.19 3.36 -19.95
CA ILE A 116 4.77 2.11 -19.47
C ILE A 116 5.45 1.37 -20.64
N PRO A 117 6.77 1.11 -20.59
CA PRO A 117 7.51 0.43 -21.65
C PRO A 117 7.07 -1.03 -21.87
N ALA A 118 7.32 -1.54 -23.07
CA ALA A 118 6.99 -2.93 -23.45
C ALA A 118 7.92 -3.94 -22.76
N GLU A 119 9.11 -3.51 -22.40
CA GLU A 119 10.13 -4.24 -21.64
C GLU A 119 9.69 -4.50 -20.18
N GLY A 120 8.69 -3.77 -19.70
CA GLY A 120 8.25 -3.79 -18.32
C GLY A 120 8.90 -2.68 -17.50
N LEU A 121 8.31 -2.40 -16.34
CA LEU A 121 8.69 -1.29 -15.49
C LEU A 121 8.43 -1.66 -14.03
N ALA A 122 9.51 -1.83 -13.27
CA ALA A 122 9.43 -2.27 -11.89
C ALA A 122 9.40 -1.11 -10.89
N SER A 123 8.85 -1.43 -9.73
CA SER A 123 8.93 -0.60 -8.53
C SER A 123 8.39 0.82 -8.73
N THR A 124 7.19 0.92 -9.30
CA THR A 124 6.51 2.20 -9.50
C THR A 124 5.55 2.51 -8.37
N ARG A 125 5.43 3.79 -8.04
CA ARG A 125 4.41 4.33 -7.14
C ARG A 125 3.92 5.67 -7.68
N PHE A 126 2.63 5.93 -7.56
CA PHE A 126 1.98 7.17 -7.98
C PHE A 126 0.98 7.63 -6.92
N TRP A 127 0.96 8.93 -6.66
CA TRP A 127 0.04 9.53 -5.69
C TRP A 127 -0.38 10.94 -6.13
N PRO A 128 -1.56 11.41 -5.69
CA PRO A 128 -2.04 12.73 -6.01
C PRO A 128 -1.56 13.75 -4.97
N LYS A 129 -1.33 14.97 -5.44
CA LYS A 129 -1.13 16.16 -4.63
C LYS A 129 -2.26 17.14 -4.89
N TRP A 130 -2.68 17.85 -3.86
CA TRP A 130 -3.81 18.77 -3.91
C TRP A 130 -3.52 20.07 -3.16
N GLY A 131 -4.15 21.16 -3.63
CA GLY A 131 -3.94 22.49 -3.06
C GLY A 131 -2.53 23.04 -3.32
N CYS A 132 -1.92 22.69 -4.46
CA CYS A 132 -0.59 23.16 -4.84
C CYS A 132 -0.61 24.53 -5.53
N ASP A 133 0.54 25.19 -5.56
CA ASP A 133 0.77 26.35 -6.40
C ASP A 133 0.86 25.98 -7.90
N ALA A 134 1.03 26.98 -8.76
CA ALA A 134 1.08 26.79 -10.22
C ALA A 134 2.21 25.86 -10.70
N SER A 135 3.27 25.67 -9.89
CA SER A 135 4.40 24.78 -10.17
C SER A 135 4.21 23.37 -9.63
N GLY A 136 3.08 23.08 -8.98
CA GLY A 136 2.85 21.80 -8.30
C GLY A 136 3.62 21.66 -7.00
N GLN A 137 4.07 22.77 -6.41
CA GLN A 137 4.77 22.80 -5.13
C GLN A 137 3.87 23.41 -4.06
N GLN A 138 4.35 23.45 -2.81
CA GLN A 138 3.63 24.06 -1.67
C GLN A 138 2.20 23.52 -1.53
N CYS A 139 2.02 22.22 -1.73
CA CYS A 139 0.71 21.58 -1.66
C CYS A 139 0.23 21.45 -0.22
N ALA A 140 -1.09 21.56 -0.03
CA ALA A 140 -1.74 21.21 1.23
C ALA A 140 -1.64 19.70 1.53
N ILE A 141 -1.68 18.87 0.48
CA ILE A 141 -1.62 17.41 0.55
C ILE A 141 -0.63 16.87 -0.48
N GLY A 142 0.14 15.85 -0.09
CA GLY A 142 0.95 15.02 -1.00
C GLY A 142 2.37 15.51 -1.30
N GLN A 143 2.83 16.60 -0.66
CA GLN A 143 4.19 17.12 -0.80
C GLN A 143 5.16 16.43 0.17
N SER A 144 5.39 15.15 -0.05
CA SER A 144 6.08 14.25 0.89
C SER A 144 7.61 14.22 0.73
N GLY A 145 8.17 14.97 -0.23
CA GLY A 145 9.63 15.20 -0.35
C GLY A 145 10.36 14.20 -1.25
N GLY A 146 9.71 13.75 -2.34
CA GLY A 146 10.31 12.86 -3.34
C GLY A 146 11.35 13.53 -4.25
N PRO A 147 12.04 12.76 -5.12
CA PRO A 147 12.97 13.32 -6.10
C PRO A 147 12.31 14.40 -6.97
N GLY A 148 12.87 15.61 -6.96
CA GLY A 148 12.34 16.75 -7.71
C GLY A 148 11.27 17.56 -6.96
N GLU A 149 10.82 17.11 -5.79
CA GLU A 149 9.91 17.87 -4.94
C GLU A 149 10.65 18.85 -4.03
N SER A 150 10.09 20.04 -3.87
CA SER A 150 10.52 21.03 -2.88
C SER A 150 9.59 21.03 -1.68
N CYS A 151 10.14 21.09 -0.48
CA CYS A 151 9.33 21.16 0.73
C CYS A 151 9.17 22.61 1.20
N SER A 152 8.07 22.89 1.90
CA SER A 152 7.84 24.20 2.50
C SER A 152 8.91 24.53 3.55
N ALA A 153 8.97 25.79 3.99
CA ALA A 153 9.80 26.17 5.14
C ALA A 153 9.43 25.45 6.45
N LEU A 154 8.24 24.85 6.51
CA LEU A 154 7.77 24.05 7.64
C LEU A 154 8.18 22.56 7.52
N GLY A 155 8.89 22.18 6.46
CA GLY A 155 9.30 20.81 6.16
C GLY A 155 8.32 20.07 5.25
N CYS A 156 8.71 18.86 4.82
CA CYS A 156 7.89 17.99 3.97
C CYS A 156 6.75 17.36 4.75
N ALA A 157 5.63 17.11 4.07
CA ALA A 157 4.57 16.28 4.63
C ALA A 157 5.11 14.87 4.96
N PRO A 158 4.59 14.18 5.98
CA PRO A 158 4.85 12.76 6.12
C PRO A 158 4.26 12.00 4.92
N PRO A 159 4.90 10.91 4.46
CA PRO A 159 4.53 10.18 3.24
C PRO A 159 3.30 9.27 3.39
N VAL A 160 2.21 9.80 3.94
CA VAL A 160 0.93 9.12 4.26
C VAL A 160 -0.01 9.00 3.06
N ASP A 161 0.53 9.05 1.84
CA ASP A 161 -0.25 9.22 0.62
C ASP A 161 -1.05 7.97 0.22
N SER A 162 -2.24 8.16 -0.35
CA SER A 162 -2.94 7.09 -1.05
C SER A 162 -2.22 6.76 -2.36
N LYS A 163 -1.64 5.55 -2.44
CA LYS A 163 -0.74 5.16 -3.53
C LYS A 163 -1.36 4.10 -4.43
N PHE A 164 -1.12 4.24 -5.73
CA PHE A 164 -1.14 3.12 -6.66
C PHE A 164 0.28 2.63 -6.88
N GLU A 165 0.54 1.35 -6.62
CA GLU A 165 1.86 0.74 -6.73
C GLU A 165 1.82 -0.39 -7.75
N ALA A 166 2.86 -0.47 -8.58
CA ALA A 166 2.93 -1.52 -9.59
C ALA A 166 4.36 -1.89 -10.00
N THR A 167 4.53 -3.15 -10.34
CA THR A 167 5.59 -3.67 -11.21
C THR A 167 4.94 -4.21 -12.46
N PHE A 168 5.10 -3.48 -13.56
CA PHE A 168 4.56 -3.84 -14.87
C PHE A 168 5.43 -4.89 -15.53
N GLY A 169 4.82 -6.01 -15.90
CA GLY A 169 5.48 -7.11 -16.58
C GLY A 169 5.89 -6.77 -18.01
N CYS A 170 6.78 -7.58 -18.55
CA CYS A 170 7.25 -7.53 -19.92
C CYS A 170 6.15 -8.03 -20.87
N LEU A 171 5.86 -7.26 -21.92
CA LEU A 171 4.84 -7.65 -22.90
C LEU A 171 5.28 -8.87 -23.71
N PRO A 172 4.36 -9.79 -24.07
CA PRO A 172 4.67 -10.89 -24.97
C PRO A 172 5.24 -10.40 -26.31
N GLY A 173 6.35 -11.02 -26.76
CA GLY A 173 7.02 -10.66 -28.00
C GLY A 173 8.08 -9.56 -27.89
N THR A 174 8.26 -8.96 -26.71
CA THR A 174 9.38 -8.06 -26.43
C THR A 174 10.71 -8.84 -26.48
N LYS A 175 11.74 -8.25 -27.12
CA LYS A 175 13.04 -8.91 -27.35
C LYS A 175 13.88 -9.06 -26.08
N GLU A 176 13.86 -8.04 -25.23
CA GLU A 176 14.65 -7.95 -24.00
C GLU A 176 13.77 -7.32 -22.93
N CYS A 177 13.56 -8.02 -21.82
CA CYS A 177 12.75 -7.52 -20.73
C CYS A 177 13.61 -6.71 -19.75
N ALA A 178 13.02 -5.71 -19.12
CA ALA A 178 13.64 -4.99 -18.03
C ALA A 178 13.94 -5.96 -16.87
N HIS A 179 14.88 -5.57 -16.00
CA HIS A 179 15.31 -6.40 -14.88
C HIS A 179 14.70 -5.95 -13.56
N ASN A 180 14.51 -6.89 -12.66
CA ASN A 180 14.04 -6.62 -11.31
C ASN A 180 15.12 -5.85 -10.53
N PRO A 181 14.86 -4.62 -10.03
CA PRO A 181 15.88 -3.84 -9.34
C PRO A 181 16.42 -4.49 -8.06
N SER A 182 15.59 -5.28 -7.36
CA SER A 182 16.04 -5.99 -6.15
C SER A 182 16.67 -7.35 -6.43
N ALA A 183 16.59 -7.82 -7.69
CA ALA A 183 17.26 -9.03 -8.18
C ALA A 183 17.76 -8.77 -9.61
N PRO A 184 18.82 -7.97 -9.82
CA PRO A 184 19.19 -7.45 -11.14
C PRO A 184 19.52 -8.52 -12.19
N THR A 185 19.79 -9.75 -11.78
CA THR A 185 20.01 -10.89 -12.68
C THR A 185 18.71 -11.49 -13.22
N GLU A 186 17.57 -11.12 -12.67
CA GLU A 186 16.25 -11.65 -13.03
C GLU A 186 15.52 -10.66 -13.95
N ALA A 187 15.18 -11.11 -15.14
CA ALA A 187 14.30 -10.37 -16.05
C ALA A 187 12.85 -10.39 -15.54
N LEU A 188 12.10 -9.32 -15.79
CA LEU A 188 10.67 -9.27 -15.49
C LEU A 188 9.89 -10.25 -16.36
N GLY A 189 8.96 -10.97 -15.75
CA GLY A 189 8.05 -11.88 -16.44
C GLY A 189 6.83 -11.19 -17.06
N PRO A 190 5.92 -11.94 -17.69
CA PRO A 190 4.72 -11.41 -18.35
C PRO A 190 3.56 -11.17 -17.38
N VAL A 191 3.86 -10.73 -16.16
CA VAL A 191 2.88 -10.52 -15.08
C VAL A 191 3.06 -9.13 -14.51
N ASP A 192 1.96 -8.40 -14.44
CA ASP A 192 1.85 -7.18 -13.65
C ASP A 192 1.56 -7.57 -12.20
N TRP A 193 2.33 -7.03 -11.28
CA TRP A 193 2.08 -7.08 -9.84
C TRP A 193 1.65 -5.69 -9.40
N TRP A 194 0.49 -5.55 -8.79
CA TRP A 194 -0.03 -4.23 -8.47
C TRP A 194 -0.89 -4.27 -7.22
N ASP A 195 -0.99 -3.10 -6.60
CA ASP A 195 -1.84 -2.87 -5.46
C ASP A 195 -2.16 -1.39 -5.31
N VAL A 196 -3.07 -1.13 -4.38
CA VAL A 196 -3.32 0.18 -3.85
C VAL A 196 -3.11 0.12 -2.34
N SER A 197 -2.35 1.08 -1.83
CA SER A 197 -1.64 0.91 -0.57
C SER A 197 -1.91 2.03 0.42
N GLN A 198 -2.32 1.60 1.61
CA GLN A 198 -2.54 2.43 2.79
C GLN A 198 -1.63 1.97 3.94
N VAL A 199 -0.52 1.30 3.60
CA VAL A 199 0.50 0.87 4.56
C VAL A 199 1.11 2.08 5.29
N ASP A 200 1.29 3.19 4.58
CA ASP A 200 1.87 4.42 5.15
C ASP A 200 0.80 5.39 5.71
N GLY A 201 -0.45 5.26 5.26
CA GLY A 201 -1.52 6.20 5.57
C GLY A 201 -2.51 6.33 4.42
N TRP A 202 -3.39 7.33 4.49
CA TRP A 202 -4.14 7.77 3.33
C TRP A 202 -4.33 9.28 3.29
N THR A 203 -4.56 9.78 2.07
CA THR A 203 -4.86 11.19 1.79
C THR A 203 -6.16 11.32 0.99
N LEU A 204 -6.08 11.26 -0.34
CA LEU A 204 -7.22 11.45 -1.24
C LEU A 204 -7.95 10.12 -1.51
N PRO A 205 -9.30 10.12 -1.56
CA PRO A 205 -10.07 8.97 -2.02
C PRO A 205 -9.73 8.64 -3.47
N TYR A 206 -9.94 7.39 -3.87
CA TYR A 206 -9.63 6.94 -5.22
C TYR A 206 -10.49 5.79 -5.69
N ARG A 207 -10.40 5.48 -6.98
CA ARG A 207 -10.99 4.32 -7.61
C ARG A 207 -10.02 3.75 -8.64
N VAL A 208 -9.94 2.42 -8.74
CA VAL A 208 -9.19 1.75 -9.80
C VAL A 208 -10.14 0.86 -10.60
N ASP A 209 -10.14 1.03 -11.92
CA ASP A 209 -10.82 0.14 -12.85
C ASP A 209 -9.81 -0.65 -13.69
N VAL A 210 -9.90 -1.98 -13.63
CA VAL A 210 -8.98 -2.94 -14.29
C VAL A 210 -9.57 -3.41 -15.62
N LYS A 211 -8.82 -3.22 -16.70
CA LYS A 211 -9.23 -3.48 -18.09
C LYS A 211 -8.49 -4.67 -18.69
N GLY A 212 -9.20 -5.44 -19.52
CA GLY A 212 -8.64 -6.63 -20.17
C GLY A 212 -8.61 -7.84 -19.24
N PRO A 213 -8.11 -8.99 -19.71
CA PRO A 213 -8.31 -10.27 -19.03
C PRO A 213 -7.48 -10.38 -17.75
N CYS A 214 -8.05 -9.93 -16.63
CA CYS A 214 -7.48 -10.10 -15.29
C CYS A 214 -8.50 -10.76 -14.33
N ALA A 215 -7.98 -11.61 -13.44
CA ALA A 215 -8.78 -12.30 -12.41
C ALA A 215 -9.00 -11.45 -11.14
N ALA A 216 -8.22 -10.38 -10.96
CA ALA A 216 -8.41 -9.42 -9.87
C ALA A 216 -9.77 -8.72 -9.96
N PRO A 217 -10.28 -8.12 -8.86
CA PRO A 217 -11.49 -7.32 -8.89
C PRO A 217 -11.44 -6.26 -10.00
N ARG A 218 -12.53 -6.15 -10.76
CA ARG A 218 -12.63 -5.20 -11.88
C ARG A 218 -12.63 -3.75 -11.45
N THR A 219 -13.13 -3.51 -10.25
CA THR A 219 -13.19 -2.20 -9.64
C THR A 219 -12.77 -2.33 -8.19
N ILE A 220 -11.84 -1.48 -7.77
CA ILE A 220 -11.58 -1.18 -6.37
C ILE A 220 -12.08 0.24 -6.14
N ASP A 221 -13.11 0.40 -5.31
CA ASP A 221 -13.77 1.69 -5.05
C ASP A 221 -13.48 2.16 -3.63
N CYS A 222 -12.48 3.04 -3.51
CA CYS A 222 -12.11 3.72 -2.27
C CYS A 222 -12.60 5.17 -2.24
N SER A 223 -13.63 5.53 -3.03
CA SER A 223 -14.15 6.91 -3.09
C SER A 223 -14.70 7.42 -1.75
N ARG A 224 -14.97 6.51 -0.80
CA ARG A 224 -15.44 6.81 0.56
C ARG A 224 -14.32 6.87 1.60
N LEU A 225 -13.05 6.77 1.20
CA LEU A 225 -11.90 6.86 2.11
C LEU A 225 -11.64 8.32 2.55
N ALA A 226 -12.61 8.88 3.27
CA ALA A 226 -12.62 10.27 3.71
C ALA A 226 -11.69 10.47 4.93
N LEU A 227 -11.07 11.65 5.02
CA LEU A 227 -10.19 12.00 6.16
C LEU A 227 -10.99 12.14 7.47
N SER A 228 -12.28 12.46 7.36
CA SER A 228 -13.22 12.46 8.49
C SER A 228 -13.37 11.11 9.19
N GLN A 229 -12.99 10.00 8.53
CA GLN A 229 -13.01 8.66 9.10
C GLN A 229 -11.67 8.24 9.74
N CYS A 230 -10.66 9.12 9.72
CA CYS A 230 -9.37 8.85 10.34
C CYS A 230 -9.51 8.67 11.86
N PRO A 231 -9.05 7.55 12.44
CA PRO A 231 -9.19 7.30 13.88
C PRO A 231 -8.55 8.39 14.74
N SER A 232 -9.32 8.90 15.71
CA SER A 232 -8.85 9.93 16.66
C SER A 232 -8.30 9.36 17.98
N ALA A 233 -8.40 8.05 18.17
CA ALA A 233 -8.02 7.37 19.42
C ALA A 233 -7.50 5.93 19.19
N GLU A 234 -6.48 5.78 18.35
CA GLU A 234 -5.78 4.51 18.09
C GLU A 234 -4.91 4.11 19.28
N ALA A 235 -4.92 2.82 19.65
CA ALA A 235 -4.09 2.32 20.73
C ALA A 235 -2.71 1.90 20.19
N LEU A 236 -1.66 2.65 20.52
CA LEU A 236 -0.30 2.45 20.01
C LEU A 236 0.67 2.01 21.12
N GLY A 237 0.38 0.87 21.76
CA GLY A 237 1.24 0.28 22.79
C GLY A 237 1.55 1.27 23.93
N ASP A 238 2.85 1.47 24.20
CA ASP A 238 3.34 2.35 25.26
C ASP A 238 2.99 3.83 25.08
N TYR A 239 2.62 4.26 23.86
CA TYR A 239 2.15 5.62 23.60
C TYR A 239 0.67 5.82 23.96
N GLY A 240 -0.05 4.78 24.36
CA GLY A 240 -1.46 4.86 24.72
C GLY A 240 -2.34 5.25 23.52
N LYS A 241 -3.42 6.00 23.78
CA LYS A 241 -4.35 6.45 22.74
C LYS A 241 -3.81 7.68 22.02
N GLN A 242 -3.69 7.59 20.70
CA GLN A 242 -3.18 8.65 19.83
C GLN A 242 -4.18 8.97 18.72
N SER A 243 -4.26 10.24 18.30
CA SER A 243 -4.94 10.58 17.04
C SER A 243 -4.04 10.27 15.86
N LEU A 244 -4.60 9.62 14.84
CA LEU A 244 -3.95 9.36 13.57
C LEU A 244 -4.17 10.49 12.55
N GLN A 245 -4.97 11.50 12.89
CA GLN A 245 -5.18 12.66 12.02
C GLN A 245 -3.88 13.44 11.86
N LEU A 246 -3.49 13.66 10.60
CA LEU A 246 -2.42 14.58 10.22
C LEU A 246 -3.02 15.95 9.95
N HIS A 247 -2.50 16.97 10.61
CA HIS A 247 -2.95 18.34 10.43
C HIS A 247 -1.95 19.16 9.63
N ASP A 248 -2.44 20.13 8.84
CA ASP A 248 -1.57 21.10 8.18
C ASP A 248 -0.86 21.98 9.23
N PRO A 249 0.48 22.09 9.22
CA PRO A 249 1.20 22.93 10.18
C PRO A 249 0.87 24.42 10.04
N ALA A 250 0.47 24.90 8.85
CA ALA A 250 0.04 26.27 8.61
C ALA A 250 -1.43 26.49 9.01
N ASN A 251 -2.27 25.46 8.92
CA ASN A 251 -3.67 25.49 9.33
C ASN A 251 -4.04 24.26 10.17
N LYS A 252 -3.78 24.33 11.48
CA LYS A 252 -3.99 23.20 12.41
C LYS A 252 -5.43 22.68 12.47
N GLY A 253 -6.41 23.44 11.99
CA GLY A 253 -7.80 22.98 11.88
C GLY A 253 -8.06 22.04 10.71
N ALA A 254 -7.20 22.05 9.69
CA ALA A 254 -7.34 21.22 8.50
C ALA A 254 -6.65 19.86 8.71
N VAL A 255 -7.42 18.78 8.61
CA VAL A 255 -6.89 17.42 8.50
C VAL A 255 -6.52 17.19 7.03
N VAL A 256 -5.26 16.85 6.77
CA VAL A 256 -4.67 16.72 5.43
C VAL A 256 -4.13 15.30 5.14
N GLY A 257 -4.30 14.38 6.10
CA GLY A 257 -3.94 12.99 5.93
C GLY A 257 -4.37 12.16 7.14
N CYS A 258 -4.26 10.85 7.00
CA CYS A 258 -4.39 9.91 8.10
C CYS A 258 -3.13 9.04 8.15
N PHE A 259 -2.41 9.09 9.27
CA PHE A 259 -1.31 8.18 9.51
C PHE A 259 -1.80 6.74 9.62
N SER A 260 -1.07 5.79 9.05
CA SER A 260 -1.17 4.41 9.54
C SER A 260 -0.56 4.31 10.95
N PRO A 261 -0.86 3.25 11.73
CA PRO A 261 -0.21 3.01 13.02
C PRO A 261 1.32 2.99 12.89
N CYS A 262 1.86 2.36 11.85
CA CYS A 262 3.30 2.40 11.57
C CYS A 262 3.77 3.83 11.27
N GLY A 263 3.12 4.52 10.32
CA GLY A 263 3.50 5.88 9.93
C GLY A 263 3.43 6.86 11.10
N LYS A 264 2.44 6.74 12.00
CA LYS A 264 2.36 7.56 13.22
C LYS A 264 3.58 7.34 14.12
N LEU A 265 4.08 6.11 14.19
CA LEU A 265 5.18 5.71 15.05
C LEU A 265 6.57 6.03 14.45
N THR A 266 6.66 6.26 13.15
CA THR A 266 7.96 6.40 12.45
C THR A 266 8.14 7.70 11.65
N PHE A 267 7.06 8.40 11.29
CA PHE A 267 7.14 9.66 10.55
C PHE A 267 7.08 10.84 11.52
N SER A 268 8.23 11.47 11.75
CA SER A 268 8.37 12.63 12.66
C SER A 268 8.09 13.98 11.99
N ASN A 269 7.75 13.98 10.70
CA ASN A 269 7.42 15.18 9.93
C ASN A 269 6.42 16.07 10.67
N TRP A 270 6.66 17.38 10.60
CA TRP A 270 5.85 18.41 11.26
C TRP A 270 5.67 18.24 12.78
N GLY A 271 6.43 17.35 13.42
CA GLY A 271 6.31 17.05 14.86
C GLY A 271 5.01 16.36 15.24
N GLN A 272 4.35 15.68 14.29
CA GLN A 272 3.03 15.06 14.50
C GLN A 272 3.05 13.54 14.62
N GLY A 273 4.18 12.89 14.39
CA GLY A 273 4.41 11.48 14.73
C GLY A 273 5.62 11.30 15.63
N PHE A 274 6.10 10.06 15.75
CA PHE A 274 7.21 9.69 16.62
C PHE A 274 8.49 9.40 15.81
N PRO A 275 9.68 9.68 16.36
CA PRO A 275 10.95 9.50 15.68
C PRO A 275 11.51 8.07 15.86
N ASN A 276 10.67 7.04 15.80
CA ASN A 276 11.15 5.67 15.89
C ASN A 276 11.52 5.12 14.50
N THR A 277 12.31 4.05 14.46
CA THR A 277 12.50 3.27 13.23
C THR A 277 11.49 2.13 13.17
N PRO A 278 11.16 1.59 11.98
CA PRO A 278 10.31 0.42 11.85
C PRO A 278 10.76 -0.78 12.71
N GLU A 279 12.06 -0.94 12.96
CA GLU A 279 12.66 -2.05 13.73
C GLU A 279 12.63 -1.85 15.25
N SER A 280 12.32 -0.64 15.71
CA SER A 280 12.23 -0.33 17.13
C SER A 280 11.17 -1.18 17.83
N GLU A 281 11.35 -1.47 19.12
CA GLU A 281 10.38 -2.25 19.91
C GLU A 281 9.00 -1.58 19.94
N GLN A 282 8.98 -0.26 19.84
CA GLN A 282 7.78 0.57 19.84
C GLN A 282 6.96 0.44 18.54
N ALA A 283 7.62 0.24 17.40
CA ALA A 283 6.98 0.30 16.09
C ALA A 283 6.90 -1.05 15.36
N ARG A 284 7.80 -1.99 15.64
CA ARG A 284 7.95 -3.23 14.84
C ARG A 284 6.68 -4.06 14.73
N ASP A 285 5.84 -4.08 15.74
CA ASP A 285 4.59 -4.85 15.72
C ASP A 285 3.48 -4.18 14.91
N TYR A 286 3.68 -2.91 14.52
CA TYR A 286 2.81 -2.14 13.62
C TYR A 286 3.39 -1.99 12.21
N CYS A 287 4.72 -1.89 12.10
CA CYS A 287 5.45 -1.72 10.85
C CYS A 287 5.86 -3.03 10.19
N CYS A 288 5.92 -4.12 10.95
CA CYS A 288 6.25 -5.45 10.50
C CYS A 288 7.54 -5.57 9.66
N PRO A 289 8.68 -5.06 10.15
CA PRO A 289 9.96 -5.23 9.49
C PRO A 289 10.35 -6.71 9.42
N THR A 290 10.76 -7.18 8.25
CA THR A 290 11.22 -8.57 8.05
C THR A 290 12.70 -8.58 7.64
N PRO A 291 13.62 -9.02 8.51
CA PRO A 291 13.47 -9.42 9.93
C PRO A 291 13.33 -8.22 10.90
N PRO A 292 12.95 -8.40 12.19
CA PRO A 292 12.76 -9.66 12.93
C PRO A 292 11.32 -10.20 12.98
N ILE A 293 10.33 -9.47 12.49
CA ILE A 293 8.93 -9.89 12.51
C ILE A 293 8.68 -10.78 11.28
N SER A 294 8.08 -11.96 11.46
CA SER A 294 7.63 -12.77 10.31
C SER A 294 6.26 -12.29 9.82
N PRO A 295 5.87 -12.60 8.57
CA PRO A 295 4.51 -12.31 8.09
C PRO A 295 3.41 -12.88 9.00
N GLU A 296 3.61 -14.08 9.53
CA GLU A 296 2.67 -14.73 10.45
C GLU A 296 2.62 -14.02 11.81
N ALA A 297 3.77 -13.57 12.32
CA ALA A 297 3.84 -12.82 13.57
C ALA A 297 3.17 -11.45 13.44
N CYS A 298 3.36 -10.77 12.31
CA CYS A 298 2.67 -9.52 12.02
C CYS A 298 1.15 -9.72 11.91
N SER A 299 0.71 -10.72 11.15
CA SER A 299 -0.71 -10.99 10.89
C SER A 299 -1.46 -11.52 12.12
N SER A 300 -0.74 -11.92 13.17
CA SER A 300 -1.29 -12.23 14.50
C SER A 300 -1.06 -11.12 15.54
N GLY A 301 -0.38 -10.04 15.14
CA GLY A 301 0.03 -8.93 15.98
C GLY A 301 -1.04 -7.86 16.21
N PRO A 302 -0.68 -6.74 16.85
CA PRO A 302 -1.60 -5.67 17.19
C PRO A 302 -2.12 -4.90 15.97
N ILE A 303 -1.35 -4.82 14.88
CA ILE A 303 -1.73 -4.06 13.68
C ILE A 303 -3.08 -4.47 13.10
N VAL A 304 -3.33 -5.78 12.99
CA VAL A 304 -4.58 -6.33 12.44
C VAL A 304 -5.80 -5.97 13.29
N LYS A 305 -5.58 -5.63 14.57
CA LYS A 305 -6.62 -5.24 15.53
C LYS A 305 -6.72 -3.73 15.71
N SER A 306 -6.00 -2.93 14.95
CA SER A 306 -6.08 -1.46 15.00
C SER A 306 -7.43 -0.94 14.52
N GLU A 307 -7.84 0.23 15.02
CA GLU A 307 -9.01 0.94 14.46
C GLU A 307 -8.74 1.40 13.03
N TYR A 308 -7.48 1.72 12.71
CA TYR A 308 -7.04 2.06 11.37
C TYR A 308 -7.33 0.96 10.36
N VAL A 309 -6.86 -0.27 10.59
CA VAL A 309 -7.08 -1.40 9.67
C VAL A 309 -8.59 -1.68 9.52
N ARG A 310 -9.34 -1.63 10.63
CA ARG A 310 -10.82 -1.72 10.59
C ARG A 310 -11.45 -0.63 9.72
N ALA A 311 -10.99 0.62 9.83
CA ALA A 311 -11.52 1.74 9.06
C ALA A 311 -11.21 1.56 7.57
N VAL A 312 -9.97 1.24 7.21
CA VAL A 312 -9.55 1.01 5.82
C VAL A 312 -10.39 -0.11 5.20
N HIS A 313 -10.45 -1.30 5.80
CA HIS A 313 -11.21 -2.43 5.24
C HIS A 313 -12.71 -2.17 5.15
N LYS A 314 -13.27 -1.34 6.04
CA LYS A 314 -14.68 -0.95 6.00
C LYS A 314 -14.98 0.04 4.86
N LEU A 315 -14.08 0.99 4.63
CA LEU A 315 -14.29 2.09 3.68
C LEU A 315 -13.85 1.72 2.27
N CYS A 316 -12.76 0.96 2.16
CA CYS A 316 -12.26 0.39 0.94
C CYS A 316 -11.88 -1.09 1.14
N PRO A 317 -12.80 -2.03 0.84
CA PRO A 317 -12.45 -3.44 0.86
C PRO A 317 -11.45 -3.74 -0.26
N SER A 318 -10.59 -4.76 -0.06
CA SER A 318 -9.61 -5.25 -1.06
C SER A 318 -8.40 -4.34 -1.31
N VAL A 319 -7.89 -3.67 -0.26
CA VAL A 319 -6.68 -2.85 -0.33
C VAL A 319 -5.73 -3.16 0.83
N TYR A 320 -4.45 -2.82 0.68
CA TYR A 320 -3.48 -2.96 1.76
C TYR A 320 -3.71 -1.94 2.87
N ALA A 321 -4.03 -2.39 4.08
CA ALA A 321 -4.02 -1.54 5.26
C ALA A 321 -2.71 -1.65 6.09
N TYR A 322 -1.91 -2.69 5.85
CA TYR A 322 -0.60 -2.92 6.48
C TYR A 322 0.30 -3.83 5.62
N ALA A 323 1.58 -3.97 5.99
CA ALA A 323 2.62 -4.58 5.14
C ALA A 323 2.39 -6.07 4.75
N TYR A 324 1.57 -6.82 5.51
CA TYR A 324 1.25 -8.22 5.24
C TYR A 324 -0.26 -8.46 5.16
N ASP A 325 -0.99 -7.49 4.63
CA ASP A 325 -2.43 -7.62 4.31
C ASP A 325 -2.65 -8.35 2.97
N ASP A 326 -1.85 -9.38 2.71
CA ASP A 326 -1.70 -10.04 1.41
C ASP A 326 -2.92 -10.88 1.00
N GLY A 327 -3.80 -11.21 1.96
CA GLY A 327 -5.10 -11.81 1.67
C GLY A 327 -6.08 -10.88 0.94
N VAL A 328 -5.78 -9.58 0.83
CA VAL A 328 -6.70 -8.57 0.25
C VAL A 328 -6.03 -7.55 -0.68
N GLY A 329 -4.73 -7.27 -0.56
CA GLY A 329 -4.10 -6.11 -1.21
C GLY A 329 -3.33 -6.34 -2.52
N LEU A 330 -2.53 -7.41 -2.66
CA LEU A 330 -1.71 -7.64 -3.86
C LEU A 330 -2.43 -8.46 -4.91
N SER A 331 -2.55 -7.87 -6.08
CA SER A 331 -3.15 -8.48 -7.25
C SER A 331 -2.10 -8.78 -8.32
N THR A 332 -2.38 -9.82 -9.11
CA THR A 332 -1.61 -10.12 -10.31
C THR A 332 -2.52 -10.12 -11.52
N CYS A 333 -2.03 -9.55 -12.62
CA CYS A 333 -2.71 -9.58 -13.91
C CYS A 333 -1.69 -9.93 -15.02
N PRO A 334 -2.12 -10.46 -16.16
CA PRO A 334 -1.24 -10.59 -17.33
C PRO A 334 -0.70 -9.23 -17.78
N ALA A 335 0.54 -9.19 -18.26
CA ALA A 335 1.12 -7.99 -18.85
C ALA A 335 0.25 -7.47 -20.02
N GLY A 336 0.05 -6.15 -20.08
CA GLY A 336 -0.84 -5.51 -21.05
C GLY A 336 -2.25 -5.24 -20.53
N THR A 337 -2.53 -5.61 -19.27
CA THR A 337 -3.71 -5.14 -18.53
C THR A 337 -3.68 -3.62 -18.43
N GLY A 338 -4.86 -2.99 -18.53
CA GLY A 338 -5.03 -1.56 -18.34
C GLY A 338 -5.51 -1.23 -16.94
N TYR A 339 -4.95 -0.18 -16.33
CA TYR A 339 -5.39 0.35 -15.05
C TYR A 339 -5.82 1.80 -15.24
N GLU A 340 -7.09 2.11 -14.95
CA GLU A 340 -7.58 3.48 -14.86
C GLU A 340 -7.71 3.85 -13.38
N VAL A 341 -6.84 4.74 -12.90
CA VAL A 341 -6.78 5.20 -11.51
C VAL A 341 -7.38 6.60 -11.45
N THR A 342 -8.50 6.76 -10.76
CA THR A 342 -9.15 8.06 -10.55
C THR A 342 -8.93 8.50 -9.11
N PHE A 343 -8.29 9.65 -8.91
CA PHE A 343 -8.18 10.29 -7.61
C PHE A 343 -9.26 11.36 -7.44
N TYR A 344 -9.92 11.40 -6.29
CA TYR A 344 -10.94 12.39 -5.97
C TYR A 344 -10.39 13.43 -4.99
N CYS A 345 -11.03 14.59 -4.95
CA CYS A 345 -10.67 15.63 -4.00
C CYS A 345 -10.89 15.18 -2.55
N PRO A 346 -10.19 15.78 -1.57
CA PRO A 346 -10.36 15.45 -0.16
C PRO A 346 -11.83 15.50 0.27
N ALA A 347 -12.28 14.45 0.95
CA ALA A 347 -13.62 14.29 1.50
C ALA A 347 -13.62 14.37 3.03
#